data_AF-A0A838BHK0-F1
#
_entry.id   AF-A0A838BHK0-F1
#
_cell.length_a   1.000
_cell.length_b   1.000
_cell.length_c   1.000
_cell.angle_alpha   90.00
_cell.angle_beta   90.00
_cell.angle_gamma   90.00
#
_symmetry.space_group_name_H-M   'P 1'
#
loop_
_entity.id
_entity.type
_entity.pdbx_description
1 polymer ?
#
loop_
_entity_poly.entity_id
_entity_poly.type
_entity_poly.pdbx_seq_one_letter_code
_entity_poly.pdbx_strand_id
1 'polypeptide(L)'
;MNSRYALTAALCSALALGACSSTRLGGPPVRGAAAAPITEAPPVEAVPSGPVEASPLPPIAGAPIAPGMTAPPAGGTEIAGLPPAPPPPTIGGPAPAPAPAPTSRTAMVGNWSVQTSGGSCRVQLSSTPALDLYRASASGCSNQDLSKVNAWDYRDGEVYLYQTGGSVTARLRGSSSSLSGVLAKSGAPLSLTR
;
A
#
# COMPACT_ATOMS: atom_id res chain seq x y z
N MET A 1 2.65 30.04 60.11
CA MET A 1 1.30 29.87 59.52
C MET A 1 1.29 28.95 58.28
N ASN A 2 2.25 28.03 58.10
CA ASN A 2 2.51 27.47 56.75
C ASN A 2 2.00 26.01 56.58
N SER A 3 1.75 25.30 57.68
CA SER A 3 1.28 23.91 57.66
C SER A 3 -0.20 23.79 57.24
N ARG A 4 -1.01 24.82 57.52
CA ARG A 4 -2.44 24.82 57.19
C ARG A 4 -2.72 25.08 55.70
N TYR A 5 -1.80 25.77 55.02
CA TYR A 5 -1.86 25.98 53.56
C TYR A 5 -1.36 24.77 52.76
N ALA A 6 -0.37 24.04 53.29
CA ALA A 6 0.11 22.80 52.66
C ALA A 6 -0.97 21.70 52.66
N LEU A 7 -1.78 21.63 53.71
CA LEU A 7 -2.84 20.63 53.86
C LEU A 7 -4.04 20.91 52.94
N THR A 8 -4.40 22.18 52.73
CA THR A 8 -5.45 22.55 51.76
C THR A 8 -5.02 22.39 50.30
N ALA A 9 -3.76 22.71 49.97
CA ALA A 9 -3.24 22.51 48.61
C ALA A 9 -3.14 21.02 48.20
N ALA A 10 -2.76 20.15 49.14
CA ALA A 10 -2.74 18.70 48.92
C ALA A 10 -4.14 18.12 48.70
N LEU A 11 -5.15 18.63 49.43
CA LEU A 11 -6.54 18.17 49.29
C LEU A 11 -7.14 18.54 47.92
N CYS A 12 -6.84 19.73 47.39
CA CYS A 12 -7.31 20.14 46.06
C CYS A 12 -6.68 19.34 44.92
N SER A 13 -5.44 18.88 45.08
CA SER A 13 -4.72 18.12 44.05
C SER A 13 -5.28 16.69 43.88
N ALA A 14 -5.77 16.08 44.96
CA ALA A 14 -6.35 14.73 44.93
C ALA A 14 -7.73 14.68 44.25
N LEU A 15 -8.49 15.78 44.25
CA LEU A 15 -9.82 15.86 43.63
C LEU A 15 -9.78 16.01 42.09
N ALA A 16 -8.65 16.42 41.51
CA ALA A 16 -8.52 16.61 40.06
C ALA A 16 -8.26 15.32 39.26
N LEU A 17 -7.88 14.21 39.92
CA LEU A 17 -7.53 12.95 39.26
C LEU A 17 -8.73 12.01 39.00
N GLY A 18 -9.94 12.36 39.44
CA GLY A 18 -11.14 11.51 39.30
C GLY A 18 -11.98 11.72 38.03
N ALA A 19 -11.69 12.74 37.21
CA ALA A 19 -12.58 13.16 36.11
C ALA A 19 -12.20 12.62 34.72
N CYS A 20 -11.33 11.61 34.62
CA CYS A 20 -11.06 10.88 33.37
C CYS A 20 -11.49 9.39 33.43
N SER A 21 -12.44 9.03 34.29
CA SER A 21 -13.16 7.77 34.15
C SER A 21 -14.22 7.91 33.06
N SER A 22 -13.84 7.39 31.89
CA SER A 22 -14.64 7.19 30.69
C SER A 22 -16.10 6.81 31.00
N THR A 23 -17.04 7.64 30.52
CA THR A 23 -18.49 7.38 30.54
C THR A 23 -18.88 6.25 29.58
N ARG A 24 -18.37 5.04 29.84
CA ARG A 24 -18.58 3.81 29.06
C ARG A 24 -19.19 2.67 29.89
N LEU A 25 -19.82 2.96 31.03
CA LEU A 25 -20.63 1.98 31.77
C LEU A 25 -21.90 2.65 32.29
N GLY A 26 -22.95 2.70 31.47
CA GLY A 26 -24.23 3.28 31.87
C GLY A 26 -25.23 3.41 30.73
N GLY A 27 -25.26 2.44 29.81
CA GLY A 27 -26.36 2.31 28.86
C GLY A 27 -27.37 1.28 29.38
N PRO A 28 -28.69 1.50 29.27
CA PRO A 28 -29.69 0.50 29.60
C PRO A 28 -29.44 -0.78 28.79
N PRO A 29 -29.76 -1.98 29.32
CA PRO A 29 -29.59 -3.22 28.56
C PRO A 29 -30.54 -3.18 27.36
N VAL A 30 -29.99 -2.93 26.17
CA VAL A 30 -30.71 -3.18 24.92
C VAL A 30 -30.87 -4.69 24.85
N ARG A 31 -32.10 -5.16 25.12
CA ARG A 31 -32.59 -6.49 24.81
C ARG A 31 -32.57 -6.63 23.28
N GLY A 32 -31.40 -6.90 22.73
CA GLY A 32 -31.19 -7.17 21.30
C GLY A 32 -31.89 -8.46 20.93
N ALA A 33 -32.73 -8.36 19.90
CA ALA A 33 -33.60 -9.39 19.38
C ALA A 33 -32.88 -10.71 19.04
N ALA A 34 -33.68 -11.77 19.05
CA ALA A 34 -33.34 -13.12 18.68
C ALA A 34 -32.38 -13.22 17.48
N ALA A 35 -31.42 -14.14 17.61
CA ALA A 35 -30.57 -14.59 16.52
C ALA A 35 -31.44 -15.08 15.36
N ALA A 36 -31.41 -14.36 14.24
CA ALA A 36 -31.78 -14.93 12.96
C ALA A 36 -30.67 -15.91 12.54
N PRO A 37 -31.00 -17.12 12.09
CA PRO A 37 -29.99 -18.07 11.64
C PRO A 37 -29.28 -17.52 10.39
N ILE A 38 -27.96 -17.56 10.42
CA ILE A 38 -27.09 -17.36 9.26
C ILE A 38 -27.41 -18.43 8.22
N THR A 39 -27.95 -18.02 7.07
CA THR A 39 -28.00 -18.89 5.89
C THR A 39 -26.61 -18.85 5.25
N GLU A 40 -25.90 -19.97 5.37
CA GLU A 40 -24.62 -20.23 4.72
C GLU A 40 -24.81 -20.16 3.19
N ALA A 41 -24.11 -19.24 2.53
CA ALA A 41 -24.05 -19.23 1.08
C ALA A 41 -23.21 -20.44 0.61
N PRO A 42 -23.68 -21.22 -0.37
CA PRO A 42 -22.95 -22.41 -0.79
C PRO A 42 -21.59 -22.02 -1.39
N PRO A 43 -20.53 -22.80 -1.13
CA PRO A 43 -19.20 -22.57 -1.68
C PRO A 43 -19.25 -22.70 -3.21
N VAL A 44 -18.83 -21.66 -3.92
CA VAL A 44 -18.61 -21.70 -5.36
C VAL A 44 -17.33 -22.50 -5.64
N GLU A 45 -17.49 -23.62 -6.36
CA GLU A 45 -16.37 -24.46 -6.81
C GLU A 45 -15.43 -23.70 -7.76
N ALA A 46 -14.14 -23.89 -7.56
CA ALA A 46 -13.11 -23.36 -8.44
C ALA A 46 -13.11 -24.13 -9.77
N VAL A 47 -13.31 -23.41 -10.87
CA VAL A 47 -13.23 -23.97 -12.24
C VAL A 47 -11.75 -24.09 -12.63
N PRO A 48 -11.23 -25.30 -12.91
CA PRO A 48 -9.84 -25.47 -13.33
C PRO A 48 -9.66 -25.02 -14.79
N SER A 49 -8.69 -24.14 -15.03
CA SER A 49 -8.25 -23.81 -16.39
C SER A 49 -7.33 -24.94 -16.89
N GLY A 50 -7.68 -25.55 -18.03
CA GLY A 50 -6.94 -26.68 -18.62
C GLY A 50 -5.51 -26.31 -19.07
N PRO A 51 -4.65 -27.31 -19.34
CA PRO A 51 -3.24 -27.08 -19.64
C PRO A 51 -3.06 -26.43 -21.02
N VAL A 52 -2.20 -25.42 -21.09
CA VAL A 52 -1.78 -24.78 -22.34
C VAL A 52 -0.47 -25.42 -22.79
N GLU A 53 -0.50 -26.24 -23.84
CA GLU A 53 0.71 -26.68 -24.52
C GLU A 53 1.22 -25.57 -25.45
N ALA A 54 2.46 -25.14 -25.22
CA ALA A 54 3.17 -24.20 -26.07
C ALA A 54 4.08 -24.96 -27.03
N SER A 55 3.85 -24.83 -28.34
CA SER A 55 4.77 -25.31 -29.37
C SER A 55 5.39 -24.12 -30.10
N PRO A 56 6.73 -23.93 -30.06
CA PRO A 56 7.38 -22.74 -30.61
C PRO A 56 7.51 -22.81 -32.14
N LEU A 57 7.18 -21.70 -32.82
CA LEU A 57 7.48 -21.52 -34.25
C LEU A 57 8.90 -20.97 -34.47
N PRO A 58 9.55 -21.33 -35.60
CA PRO A 58 10.99 -21.16 -35.83
C PRO A 58 11.43 -19.70 -36.11
N PRO A 59 12.72 -19.38 -35.89
CA PRO A 59 13.26 -18.03 -36.06
C PRO A 59 13.34 -17.58 -37.54
N ILE A 60 13.02 -16.31 -37.78
CA ILE A 60 13.09 -15.65 -39.09
C ILE A 60 14.56 -15.46 -39.52
N ALA A 61 14.91 -16.01 -40.70
CA ALA A 61 16.15 -15.74 -41.41
C ALA A 61 16.11 -14.34 -42.06
N GLY A 62 17.22 -13.62 -41.94
CA GLY A 62 17.28 -12.17 -42.09
C GLY A 62 17.16 -11.56 -43.49
N ALA A 63 17.05 -10.23 -43.50
CA ALA A 63 17.30 -9.35 -44.64
C ALA A 63 17.91 -8.00 -44.16
N PRO A 64 18.85 -7.39 -44.90
CA PRO A 64 19.75 -6.35 -44.40
C PRO A 64 19.18 -4.93 -44.47
N ILE A 65 19.66 -4.06 -43.58
CA ILE A 65 19.35 -2.62 -43.49
C ILE A 65 20.33 -1.85 -44.39
N ALA A 66 19.83 -1.01 -45.30
CA ALA A 66 20.65 -0.08 -46.10
C ALA A 66 20.85 1.26 -45.34
N PRO A 67 22.07 1.86 -45.34
CA PRO A 67 22.36 3.07 -44.56
C PRO A 67 22.32 4.37 -45.38
N GLY A 68 21.68 5.41 -44.84
CA GLY A 68 21.94 6.81 -45.17
C GLY A 68 20.72 7.65 -45.56
N MET A 69 20.23 8.50 -44.65
CA MET A 69 20.17 9.97 -44.81
C MET A 69 19.52 10.61 -43.56
N THR A 70 20.03 11.77 -43.20
CA THR A 70 19.77 12.55 -41.98
C THR A 70 18.63 13.57 -42.17
N ALA A 71 17.91 13.85 -41.06
CA ALA A 71 17.14 15.07 -40.71
C ALA A 71 15.67 15.29 -41.19
N PRO A 72 14.78 15.86 -40.33
CA PRO A 72 13.46 16.41 -40.66
C PRO A 72 13.54 17.92 -41.01
N PRO A 73 12.63 18.49 -41.82
CA PRO A 73 11.65 19.46 -41.28
C PRO A 73 10.29 19.54 -42.04
N ALA A 74 9.47 20.48 -41.57
CA ALA A 74 8.04 20.73 -41.76
C ALA A 74 7.56 21.27 -43.13
N GLY A 75 6.22 21.31 -43.28
CA GLY A 75 5.50 22.28 -44.11
C GLY A 75 5.02 21.72 -45.45
N GLY A 76 3.70 21.71 -45.65
CA GLY A 76 3.05 21.01 -46.77
C GLY A 76 2.73 21.85 -48.00
N THR A 77 2.19 21.18 -49.02
CA THR A 77 1.23 21.69 -50.01
C THR A 77 0.57 20.54 -50.76
N GLU A 78 -0.63 20.82 -51.26
CA GLU A 78 -1.66 20.01 -51.90
C GLU A 78 -1.22 18.87 -52.84
N ILE A 79 -1.95 17.75 -52.76
CA ILE A 79 -2.33 16.95 -53.93
C ILE A 79 -3.83 16.66 -53.85
N ALA A 80 -4.51 16.99 -54.95
CA ALA A 80 -5.94 16.92 -55.19
C ALA A 80 -6.55 15.52 -54.99
N GLY A 81 -7.86 15.53 -54.72
CA GLY A 81 -8.64 14.44 -54.18
C GLY A 81 -8.67 13.14 -54.98
N LEU A 82 -8.48 12.06 -54.22
CA LEU A 82 -9.08 10.75 -54.50
C LEU A 82 -10.03 10.42 -53.31
N PRO A 83 -11.21 9.85 -53.55
CA PRO A 83 -12.10 9.41 -52.47
C PRO A 83 -11.36 8.38 -51.60
N PRO A 84 -11.53 8.41 -50.25
CA PRO A 84 -10.90 7.43 -49.38
C PRO A 84 -11.38 6.03 -49.77
N ALA A 85 -10.43 5.15 -50.08
CA ALA A 85 -10.68 3.72 -50.17
C ALA A 85 -11.24 3.24 -48.82
N PRO A 86 -12.25 2.35 -48.80
CA PRO A 86 -12.79 1.83 -47.55
C PRO A 86 -11.66 1.21 -46.72
N PRO A 87 -11.62 1.45 -45.39
CA PRO A 87 -10.62 0.84 -44.54
C PRO A 87 -10.72 -0.69 -44.67
N PRO A 88 -9.59 -1.41 -44.75
CA PRO A 88 -9.62 -2.86 -44.60
C PRO A 88 -10.25 -3.20 -43.24
N PRO A 89 -10.97 -4.33 -43.11
CA PRO A 89 -11.53 -4.71 -41.82
C PRO A 89 -10.40 -4.76 -40.80
N THR A 90 -10.48 -3.90 -39.80
CA THR A 90 -9.58 -3.92 -38.65
C THR A 90 -9.86 -5.22 -37.91
N ILE A 91 -9.06 -6.25 -38.19
CA ILE A 91 -8.97 -7.43 -37.33
C ILE A 91 -8.49 -6.88 -35.99
N GLY A 92 -9.39 -6.92 -34.99
CA GLY A 92 -9.10 -6.46 -33.64
C GLY A 92 -7.83 -7.13 -33.15
N GLY A 93 -6.76 -6.35 -33.00
CA GLY A 93 -5.56 -6.81 -32.33
C GLY A 93 -5.92 -7.28 -30.91
N PRO A 94 -5.16 -8.22 -30.33
CA PRO A 94 -5.36 -8.63 -28.95
C PRO A 94 -5.42 -7.37 -28.07
N ALA A 95 -6.48 -7.27 -27.26
CA ALA A 95 -6.61 -6.18 -26.29
C ALA A 95 -5.31 -6.11 -25.46
N PRO A 96 -4.76 -4.91 -25.20
CA PRO A 96 -3.63 -4.74 -24.31
C PRO A 96 -3.89 -5.52 -23.02
N ALA A 97 -2.90 -6.29 -22.56
CA ALA A 97 -3.01 -6.99 -21.29
C ALA A 97 -3.50 -6.00 -20.21
N PRO A 98 -4.39 -6.40 -19.29
CA PRO A 98 -4.83 -5.51 -18.23
C PRO A 98 -3.60 -4.92 -17.56
N ALA A 99 -3.47 -3.59 -17.56
CA ALA A 99 -2.42 -2.92 -16.80
C ALA A 99 -2.47 -3.47 -15.36
N PRO A 100 -1.32 -3.74 -14.71
CA PRO A 100 -1.31 -4.14 -13.32
C PRO A 100 -2.21 -3.20 -12.54
N ALA A 101 -3.17 -3.76 -11.80
CA ALA A 101 -4.12 -2.95 -11.04
C ALA A 101 -3.33 -1.89 -10.26
N PRO A 102 -3.75 -0.62 -10.28
CA PRO A 102 -3.04 0.43 -9.58
C PRO A 102 -2.93 -0.02 -8.13
N THR A 103 -1.69 -0.25 -7.68
CA THR A 103 -1.46 -0.61 -6.28
C THR A 103 -1.93 0.59 -5.49
N SER A 104 -3.05 0.43 -4.80
CA SER A 104 -3.70 1.51 -4.07
C SER A 104 -3.17 1.53 -2.65
N ARG A 105 -3.22 2.70 -1.99
CA ARG A 105 -2.84 2.82 -0.57
C ARG A 105 -3.52 1.76 0.29
N THR A 106 -4.82 1.52 0.06
CA THR A 106 -5.60 0.53 0.80
C THR A 106 -5.06 -0.89 0.63
N ALA A 107 -4.45 -1.22 -0.52
CA ALA A 107 -3.84 -2.53 -0.75
C ALA A 107 -2.61 -2.79 0.14
N MET A 108 -1.97 -1.74 0.66
CA MET A 108 -0.81 -1.86 1.56
C MET A 108 -1.20 -2.07 3.03
N VAL A 109 -2.46 -1.82 3.40
CA VAL A 109 -2.96 -1.96 4.78
C VAL A 109 -2.96 -3.42 5.20
N GLY A 110 -2.45 -3.71 6.39
CA GLY A 110 -2.43 -5.05 6.99
C GLY A 110 -1.19 -5.34 7.82
N ASN A 111 -1.03 -6.62 8.16
CA ASN A 111 0.04 -7.12 9.00
C ASN A 111 1.19 -7.57 8.11
N TRP A 112 2.39 -7.06 8.36
CA TRP A 112 3.58 -7.36 7.58
C TRP A 112 4.66 -7.99 8.45
N SER A 113 5.27 -9.06 7.97
CA SER A 113 6.51 -9.63 8.49
C SER A 113 7.68 -8.92 7.84
N VAL A 114 8.51 -8.25 8.63
CA VAL A 114 9.71 -7.55 8.17
C VAL A 114 10.90 -8.46 8.39
N GLN A 115 11.73 -8.63 7.38
CA GLN A 115 13.02 -9.27 7.47
C GLN A 115 14.12 -8.25 7.22
N THR A 116 15.11 -8.22 8.13
CA THR A 116 16.27 -7.33 8.05
C THR A 116 17.55 -8.11 8.36
N SER A 117 18.71 -7.49 8.15
CA SER A 117 19.99 -8.06 8.59
C SER A 117 20.08 -8.30 10.10
N GLY A 118 19.27 -7.60 10.91
CA GLY A 118 19.23 -7.71 12.37
C GLY A 118 18.15 -8.66 12.91
N GLY A 119 17.47 -9.41 12.03
CA GLY A 119 16.40 -10.34 12.38
C GLY A 119 15.03 -9.93 11.83
N SER A 120 14.00 -10.65 12.29
CA SER A 120 12.61 -10.51 11.85
C SER A 120 11.77 -9.73 12.86
N CYS A 121 10.84 -8.91 12.37
CA CYS A 121 9.83 -8.27 13.23
C CYS A 121 8.49 -8.09 12.52
N ARG A 122 7.48 -7.54 13.21
CA ARG A 122 6.15 -7.31 12.64
C ARG A 122 5.86 -5.83 12.55
N VAL A 123 5.26 -5.41 11.44
CA VAL A 123 4.78 -4.04 11.22
C VAL A 123 3.33 -4.11 10.78
N GLN A 124 2.46 -3.37 11.46
CA GLN A 124 1.07 -3.17 11.09
C GLN A 124 0.94 -1.86 10.34
N LEU A 125 0.38 -1.89 9.12
CA LEU A 125 -0.04 -0.71 8.39
C LEU A 125 -1.56 -0.58 8.50
N SER A 126 -2.07 0.55 8.98
CA SER A 126 -3.51 0.82 9.14
C SER A 126 -3.95 2.01 8.30
N SER A 127 -5.19 1.99 7.80
CA SER A 127 -5.83 3.13 7.13
C SER A 127 -6.33 4.21 8.11
N THR A 128 -6.11 4.06 9.41
CA THR A 128 -6.47 5.08 10.41
C THR A 128 -5.61 6.34 10.22
N PRO A 129 -6.20 7.54 10.11
CA PRO A 129 -5.44 8.78 9.99
C PRO A 129 -4.65 9.10 11.26
N ALA A 130 -3.47 9.69 11.08
CA ALA A 130 -2.51 10.08 12.10
C ALA A 130 -1.84 11.40 11.70
N LEU A 131 -2.42 12.52 12.17
CA LEU A 131 -2.07 13.86 11.70
C LEU A 131 -2.30 13.99 10.19
N ASP A 132 -1.23 13.92 9.39
CA ASP A 132 -1.21 14.01 7.92
C ASP A 132 -0.92 12.64 7.25
N LEU A 133 -0.57 11.64 8.06
CA LEU A 133 -0.13 10.32 7.61
C LEU A 133 -1.11 9.25 8.08
N TYR A 134 -0.80 7.99 7.80
CA TYR A 134 -1.57 6.84 8.25
C TYR A 134 -0.88 6.16 9.43
N ARG A 135 -1.64 5.53 10.34
CA ARG A 135 -1.09 4.82 11.50
C ARG A 135 -0.29 3.60 11.07
N ALA A 136 0.94 3.48 11.58
CA ALA A 136 1.72 2.26 11.55
C ALA A 136 2.14 1.86 12.97
N SER A 137 2.34 0.57 13.21
CA SER A 137 2.83 0.06 14.49
C SER A 137 3.87 -1.02 14.24
N ALA A 138 5.06 -0.88 14.83
CA ALA A 138 6.10 -1.91 14.79
C ALA A 138 6.14 -2.68 16.12
N SER A 139 6.36 -4.00 16.06
CA SER A 139 6.49 -4.86 17.23
C SER A 139 7.59 -5.90 17.04
N GLY A 140 8.37 -6.12 18.10
CA GLY A 140 9.47 -7.09 18.11
C GLY A 140 10.67 -6.71 17.23
N CYS A 141 10.82 -5.44 16.85
CA CYS A 141 11.94 -5.02 16.00
C CYS A 141 13.22 -4.80 16.80
N SER A 142 14.28 -5.54 16.46
CA SER A 142 15.64 -5.35 16.99
C SER A 142 16.27 -4.02 16.54
N ASN A 143 15.88 -3.53 15.36
CA ASN A 143 16.36 -2.26 14.84
C ASN A 143 15.62 -1.08 15.51
N GLN A 144 16.38 -0.14 16.08
CA GLN A 144 15.83 0.97 16.85
C GLN A 144 15.09 2.01 15.99
N ASP A 145 15.45 2.17 14.71
CA ASP A 145 14.73 3.06 13.80
C ASP A 145 13.36 2.44 13.43
N LEU A 146 13.30 1.12 13.18
CA LEU A 146 12.04 0.40 12.94
C LEU A 146 11.14 0.38 14.18
N SER A 147 11.72 0.19 15.37
CA SER A 147 10.95 0.19 16.61
C SER A 147 10.25 1.52 16.90
N LYS A 148 10.69 2.62 16.30
CA LYS A 148 10.10 3.96 16.46
C LYS A 148 9.07 4.31 15.39
N VAL A 149 8.81 3.40 14.44
CA VAL A 149 7.83 3.61 13.37
C VAL A 149 6.43 3.72 13.96
N ASN A 150 5.76 4.82 13.65
CA ASN A 150 4.42 5.13 14.15
C ASN A 150 3.45 5.59 13.05
N ALA A 151 3.98 5.90 11.86
CA ALA A 151 3.20 6.38 10.74
C ALA A 151 3.74 5.85 9.42
N TRP A 152 2.89 5.83 8.41
CA TRP A 152 3.25 5.47 7.05
C TRP A 152 2.47 6.32 6.05
N ASP A 153 2.95 6.37 4.82
CA ASP A 153 2.19 6.88 3.70
C ASP A 153 2.50 6.09 2.43
N TYR A 154 1.59 6.20 1.46
CA TYR A 154 1.76 5.66 0.13
C TYR A 154 1.64 6.78 -0.89
N ARG A 155 2.72 7.03 -1.61
CA ARG A 155 2.82 8.06 -2.64
C ARG A 155 3.77 7.62 -3.75
N ASP A 156 3.42 7.96 -4.98
CA ASP A 156 4.20 7.65 -6.19
C ASP A 156 4.50 6.15 -6.41
N GLY A 157 3.72 5.24 -5.79
CA GLY A 157 3.97 3.79 -5.83
C GLY A 157 4.93 3.26 -4.74
N GLU A 158 5.35 4.11 -3.81
CA GLU A 158 6.23 3.79 -2.68
C GLU A 158 5.43 3.78 -1.38
N VAL A 159 5.80 2.89 -0.47
CA VAL A 159 5.45 2.99 0.94
C VAL A 159 6.59 3.67 1.69
N TYR A 160 6.26 4.77 2.36
CA TYR A 160 7.17 5.50 3.24
C TYR A 160 6.80 5.18 4.68
N LEU A 161 7.76 4.70 5.47
CA LEU A 161 7.61 4.53 6.92
C LEU A 161 8.23 5.72 7.64
N TYR A 162 7.53 6.22 8.65
CA TYR A 162 7.92 7.37 9.45
C TYR A 162 8.04 6.99 10.92
N GLN A 163 9.05 7.56 11.58
CA GLN A 163 9.22 7.48 13.02
C GLN A 163 8.55 8.65 13.75
N THR A 164 8.42 8.51 15.07
CA THR A 164 8.13 9.62 15.98
C THR A 164 9.08 10.80 15.71
N GLY A 165 8.50 11.97 15.39
CA GLY A 165 9.24 13.16 14.97
C GLY A 165 9.20 13.44 13.46
N GLY A 166 8.55 12.59 12.66
CA GLY A 166 8.26 12.85 11.24
C GLY A 166 9.41 12.56 10.27
N SER A 167 10.51 11.97 10.74
CA SER A 167 11.59 11.54 9.85
C SER A 167 11.22 10.25 9.12
N VAL A 168 11.66 10.11 7.88
CA VAL A 168 11.52 8.86 7.11
C VAL A 168 12.47 7.82 7.68
N THR A 169 11.93 6.67 8.08
CA THR A 169 12.68 5.51 8.57
C THR A 169 13.04 4.57 7.44
N ALA A 170 12.11 4.28 6.53
CA ALA A 170 12.33 3.35 5.43
C ALA A 170 11.51 3.75 4.22
N ARG A 171 12.02 3.39 3.04
CA ARG A 171 11.33 3.53 1.76
C ARG A 171 11.19 2.15 1.15
N LEU A 172 9.98 1.80 0.76
CA LEU A 172 9.59 0.46 0.36
C LEU A 172 8.86 0.52 -0.98
N ARG A 173 9.19 -0.40 -1.88
CA ARG A 173 8.56 -0.58 -3.20
C ARG A 173 8.05 -2.00 -3.33
N GLY A 174 6.97 -2.18 -4.09
CA GLY A 174 6.46 -3.50 -4.41
C GLY A 174 4.95 -3.52 -4.52
N SER A 175 4.37 -4.64 -4.09
CA SER A 175 2.95 -4.97 -4.23
C SER A 175 2.31 -5.19 -2.85
N SER A 176 1.02 -5.50 -2.82
CA SER A 176 0.27 -5.81 -1.59
C SER A 176 0.70 -7.07 -0.84
N SER A 177 1.52 -7.94 -1.47
CA SER A 177 1.98 -9.21 -0.89
C SER A 177 3.46 -9.19 -0.51
N SER A 178 4.26 -8.38 -1.20
CA SER A 178 5.69 -8.24 -0.96
C SER A 178 6.16 -6.82 -1.20
N LEU A 179 6.90 -6.28 -0.24
CA LEU A 179 7.57 -4.99 -0.33
C LEU A 179 9.05 -5.18 -0.07
N SER A 180 9.88 -4.37 -0.70
CA SER A 180 11.33 -4.40 -0.52
C SER A 180 11.87 -2.99 -0.56
N GLY A 181 12.95 -2.74 0.16
CA GLY A 181 13.54 -1.42 0.20
C GLY A 181 14.67 -1.30 1.19
N VAL A 182 14.89 -0.08 1.67
CA VAL A 182 16.05 0.26 2.49
C VAL A 182 15.67 1.16 3.65
N LEU A 183 16.41 1.01 4.76
CA LEU A 183 16.39 1.95 5.87
C LEU A 183 17.03 3.26 5.43
N ALA A 184 16.34 4.37 5.65
CA ALA A 184 16.81 5.70 5.23
C ALA A 184 18.08 6.14 5.97
N LYS A 185 18.28 5.66 7.21
CA LYS A 185 19.40 6.09 8.06
C LYS A 185 20.65 5.23 7.92
N SER A 186 20.48 3.91 7.85
CA SER A 186 21.58 2.95 7.76
C SER A 186 21.85 2.44 6.34
N GLY A 187 20.92 2.64 5.40
CA GLY A 187 20.99 2.05 4.05
C GLY A 187 20.81 0.52 4.03
N ALA A 188 20.53 -0.10 5.18
CA ALA A 188 20.41 -1.55 5.26
C ALA A 188 19.17 -2.04 4.47
N PRO A 189 19.29 -3.12 3.70
CA PRO A 189 18.17 -3.69 2.97
C PRO A 189 17.16 -4.31 3.93
N LEU A 190 15.89 -4.21 3.55
CA LEU A 190 14.80 -4.88 4.24
C LEU A 190 13.71 -5.32 3.26
N SER A 191 13.02 -6.39 3.63
CA SER A 191 11.89 -6.93 2.87
C SER A 191 10.71 -7.15 3.80
N LEU A 192 9.50 -6.82 3.34
CA LEU A 192 8.26 -7.13 4.04
C LEU A 192 7.45 -8.13 3.24
N THR A 193 6.88 -9.11 3.92
CA THR A 193 5.98 -10.13 3.36
C THR A 193 4.72 -10.24 4.22
N ARG A 194 3.60 -10.60 3.61
CA ARG A 194 2.32 -10.77 4.30
C ARG A 194 2.05 -12.23 4.62
#